data_AF-A0A9P8CDW4-F1
#
_entry.id   AF-A0A9P8CDW4-F1
#
_cell.length_a   1.000
_cell.length_b   1.000
_cell.length_c   1.000
_cell.angle_alpha   90.00
_cell.angle_beta   90.00
_cell.angle_gamma   90.00
#
_symmetry.space_group_name_H-M   'P 1'
#
loop_
_entity.id
_entity.type
_entity.pdbx_description
1 polymer ?
#
loop_
_entity_poly.entity_id
_entity_poly.type
_entity_poly.pdbx_seq_one_letter_code
_entity_poly.pdbx_strand_id
1 'polypeptide(L)'
;MSSNVGLTTPRGSGTSGYVQRNLAHLKPRDQVKPYADLDSFKHRQRQPDKEILEHDRKREIELKIFELRDRLEDEGVAEEQIDEQTDALRKKLEKQGGGGPKKGLKMHQVHELAEAKIKQDDRFRSALGITKNYEEGSHWKRQEEKK
;
A
#
# COMPACT_ATOMS: atom_id res chain seq x y z
N MET A 1 36.77 -16.28 -30.74
CA MET A 1 37.99 -15.46 -30.91
C MET A 1 38.15 -14.65 -29.63
N SER A 2 39.35 -14.59 -29.05
CA SER A 2 39.56 -13.72 -27.87
C SER A 2 39.24 -12.28 -28.27
N SER A 3 38.61 -11.52 -27.39
CA SER A 3 38.16 -10.13 -27.64
C SER A 3 39.34 -9.15 -27.75
N ASN A 4 40.29 -9.43 -28.64
CA ASN A 4 41.57 -8.75 -28.77
C ASN A 4 42.41 -8.76 -27.47
N VAL A 5 42.29 -9.83 -26.67
CA VAL A 5 43.03 -10.03 -25.41
C VAL A 5 43.89 -11.29 -25.54
N GLY A 6 45.18 -11.20 -25.17
CA GLY A 6 46.14 -12.31 -25.22
C GLY A 6 47.27 -12.11 -26.22
N LEU A 7 48.09 -13.15 -26.41
CA LEU A 7 49.16 -13.18 -27.41
C LEU A 7 48.64 -13.65 -28.77
N THR A 8 49.18 -13.09 -29.87
CA THR A 8 48.86 -13.52 -31.24
C THR A 8 49.36 -14.95 -31.52
N THR A 9 50.50 -15.33 -30.93
CA THR A 9 51.03 -16.70 -30.95
C THR A 9 51.77 -17.01 -29.64
N PRO A 10 51.62 -18.21 -29.05
CA PRO A 10 52.39 -18.62 -27.87
C PRO A 10 53.87 -18.87 -28.18
N ARG A 11 54.25 -19.08 -29.45
CA ARG A 11 55.64 -19.39 -29.87
C ARG A 11 56.56 -18.20 -29.61
N GLY A 12 57.68 -18.44 -28.92
CA GLY A 12 58.64 -17.40 -28.54
C GLY A 12 58.33 -16.68 -27.23
N SER A 13 57.14 -16.88 -26.64
CA SER A 13 56.78 -16.28 -25.34
C SER A 13 57.31 -17.04 -24.12
N GLY A 14 57.79 -18.29 -24.32
CA GLY A 14 58.24 -19.16 -23.23
C GLY A 14 57.13 -19.66 -22.30
N THR A 15 55.85 -19.48 -22.66
CA THR A 15 54.68 -19.91 -21.86
C THR A 15 53.66 -20.67 -22.71
N SER A 16 52.64 -21.27 -22.08
CA SER A 16 51.59 -22.02 -22.75
C SER A 16 50.60 -21.15 -23.53
N GLY A 17 50.65 -19.82 -23.39
CA GLY A 17 49.69 -18.90 -24.02
C GLY A 17 48.27 -18.94 -23.44
N TYR A 18 48.07 -19.56 -22.28
CA TYR A 18 46.78 -19.60 -21.59
C TYR A 18 46.41 -18.24 -20.99
N VAL A 19 45.24 -17.71 -21.33
CA VAL A 19 44.76 -16.40 -20.87
C VAL A 19 43.57 -16.59 -19.93
N GLN A 20 43.72 -16.15 -18.68
CA GLN A 20 42.64 -16.15 -17.69
C GLN A 20 41.99 -14.77 -17.58
N ARG A 21 40.67 -14.73 -17.44
CA ARG A 21 39.95 -13.48 -17.14
C ARG A 21 40.32 -12.98 -15.74
N ASN A 22 40.49 -11.66 -15.59
CA ASN A 22 40.70 -11.06 -14.28
C ASN A 22 39.40 -11.10 -13.46
N LEU A 23 39.41 -11.78 -12.31
CA LEU A 23 38.26 -11.87 -11.39
C LEU A 23 38.00 -10.56 -10.63
N ALA A 24 39.02 -9.72 -10.46
CA ALA A 24 38.92 -8.43 -9.79
C ALA A 24 38.50 -7.30 -10.75
N HIS A 25 38.32 -7.59 -12.04
CA HIS A 25 37.89 -6.58 -12.99
C HIS A 25 36.41 -6.22 -12.77
N LEU A 26 36.17 -5.04 -12.20
CA LEU A 26 34.82 -4.51 -12.00
C LEU A 26 34.25 -4.08 -13.35
N LYS A 27 33.18 -4.77 -13.79
CA LYS A 27 32.43 -4.35 -14.98
C LYS A 27 31.76 -2.99 -14.68
N PRO A 28 31.87 -1.98 -15.57
CA PRO A 28 31.11 -0.75 -15.44
C PRO A 28 29.63 -1.07 -15.27
N ARG A 29 28.98 -0.47 -14.27
CA ARG A 29 27.54 -0.65 -14.05
C ARG A 29 26.81 -0.08 -15.25
N ASP A 30 25.83 -0.82 -15.78
CA ASP A 30 24.92 -0.29 -16.80
C ASP A 30 24.32 1.02 -16.27
N GLN A 31 24.26 2.04 -17.14
CA GLN A 31 23.83 3.39 -16.76
C GLN A 31 22.52 3.30 -15.98
N VAL A 32 22.54 3.86 -14.77
CA VAL A 32 21.36 3.99 -13.93
C VAL A 32 20.30 4.71 -14.77
N LYS A 33 19.15 4.06 -14.99
CA LYS A 33 18.01 4.70 -15.67
C LYS A 33 17.80 6.08 -15.05
N PRO A 34 17.54 7.14 -15.83
CA PRO A 34 17.29 8.46 -15.28
C PRO A 34 16.24 8.36 -14.17
N TYR A 35 16.53 9.00 -13.04
CA TYR A 35 15.65 8.98 -11.87
C TYR A 35 14.24 9.35 -12.35
N ALA A 36 13.24 8.54 -11.99
CA ALA A 36 11.85 8.87 -12.30
C ALA A 36 11.56 10.28 -11.77
N ASP A 37 10.85 11.09 -12.57
CA ASP A 37 10.54 12.48 -12.26
C ASP A 37 9.88 12.62 -10.87
N LEU A 38 10.70 12.99 -9.88
CA LEU A 38 10.32 12.99 -8.46
C LEU A 38 9.26 14.06 -8.15
N ASP A 39 9.09 15.07 -9.01
CA ASP A 39 8.10 16.13 -8.79
C ASP A 39 6.67 15.64 -9.04
N SER A 40 6.48 14.69 -9.94
CA SER A 40 5.15 14.11 -10.21
C SER A 40 4.53 13.37 -9.02
N PHE A 41 5.35 12.91 -8.07
CA PHE A 41 4.91 12.09 -6.93
C PHE A 41 4.68 12.88 -5.62
N LYS A 42 5.13 14.15 -5.52
CA LYS A 42 5.13 14.89 -4.25
C LYS A 42 3.75 15.33 -3.76
N HIS A 43 2.77 15.45 -4.65
CA HIS A 43 1.48 16.05 -4.32
C HIS A 43 0.29 15.08 -4.34
N ARG A 44 0.54 13.78 -4.55
CA ARG A 44 -0.56 12.81 -4.58
C ARG A 44 -0.94 12.36 -3.18
N GLN A 45 -2.18 12.60 -2.78
CA GLN A 45 -2.73 12.06 -1.54
C GLN A 45 -2.66 10.52 -1.58
N ARG A 46 -2.02 9.92 -0.57
CA ARG A 46 -1.96 8.46 -0.42
C ARG A 46 -3.37 7.93 -0.20
N GLN A 47 -3.81 7.03 -1.06
CA GLN A 47 -5.12 6.41 -0.95
C GLN A 47 -5.09 5.32 0.13
N PRO A 48 -6.16 5.15 0.92
CA PRO A 48 -6.28 4.03 1.83
C PRO A 48 -6.43 2.71 1.05
N ASP A 49 -5.82 1.64 1.56
CA ASP A 49 -5.90 0.32 0.96
C ASP A 49 -7.22 -0.34 1.36
N LYS A 50 -8.03 -0.69 0.35
CA LYS A 50 -9.37 -1.27 0.57
C LYS A 50 -9.31 -2.61 1.28
N GLU A 51 -8.29 -3.41 1.01
CA GLU A 51 -8.11 -4.73 1.64
C GLU A 51 -7.87 -4.61 3.14
N ILE A 52 -7.08 -3.61 3.57
CA ILE A 52 -6.81 -3.36 4.99
C ILE A 52 -8.09 -2.89 5.69
N LEU A 53 -8.86 -1.99 5.06
CA LEU A 53 -10.14 -1.53 5.60
C LEU A 53 -11.15 -2.68 5.77
N GLU A 54 -11.26 -3.58 4.79
CA GLU A 54 -12.14 -4.75 4.87
C GLU A 54 -11.65 -5.76 5.93
N HIS A 55 -10.34 -5.93 6.07
CA HIS A 55 -9.76 -6.78 7.09
C HIS A 55 -10.09 -6.26 8.50
N ASP A 56 -9.87 -4.97 8.75
CA ASP A 56 -10.16 -4.36 10.05
C ASP A 56 -11.65 -4.42 10.38
N ARG A 57 -12.52 -4.21 9.38
CA ARG A 57 -13.98 -4.39 9.52
C ARG A 57 -14.35 -5.82 9.92
N LYS A 58 -13.78 -6.84 9.27
CA LYS A 58 -14.04 -8.25 9.62
C LYS A 58 -13.52 -8.57 11.02
N ARG A 59 -12.34 -8.07 11.37
CA ARG A 59 -11.76 -8.22 12.70
C ARG A 59 -12.67 -7.64 13.78
N GLU A 60 -13.24 -6.46 13.57
CA GLU A 60 -14.20 -5.86 14.52
C GLU A 60 -15.46 -6.72 14.72
N ILE A 61 -15.94 -7.37 13.66
CA ILE A 61 -17.09 -8.28 13.74
C ILE A 61 -16.72 -9.52 14.58
N GLU A 62 -15.60 -10.16 14.27
CA GLU A 62 -15.14 -11.36 14.99
C GLU A 62 -14.81 -11.06 16.45
N LEU A 63 -14.25 -9.89 16.77
CA LEU A 63 -14.02 -9.47 18.16
C LEU A 63 -15.31 -9.41 18.96
N LYS A 64 -16.40 -8.87 18.39
CA LYS A 64 -17.70 -8.82 19.08
C LYS A 64 -18.35 -10.17 19.26
N ILE A 65 -18.15 -11.06 18.29
CA ILE A 65 -18.62 -12.45 18.36
C ILE A 65 -17.86 -13.16 19.49
N PHE A 66 -16.55 -12.97 19.55
CA PHE A 66 -15.70 -13.51 20.61
C PHE A 66 -16.11 -12.99 21.99
N GLU A 67 -16.32 -11.68 22.15
CA GLU A 67 -16.82 -11.09 23.40
C GLU A 67 -18.21 -11.61 23.82
N LEU A 68 -19.08 -11.97 22.85
CA LEU A 68 -20.37 -12.58 23.17
C LEU A 68 -20.18 -14.02 23.62
N ARG A 69 -19.33 -14.78 22.92
CA ARG A 69 -19.02 -16.16 23.24
C ARG A 69 -18.45 -16.28 24.66
N ASP A 70 -17.42 -15.50 24.99
CA ASP A 70 -16.81 -15.48 26.33
C ASP A 70 -17.86 -15.24 27.42
N ARG A 71 -18.78 -14.30 27.20
CA ARG A 71 -19.88 -14.02 28.16
C ARG A 71 -20.84 -15.20 28.33
N LEU A 72 -21.22 -15.87 27.25
CA LEU A 72 -22.14 -17.00 27.32
C LEU A 72 -21.48 -18.24 27.93
N GLU A 73 -20.17 -18.43 27.70
CA GLU A 73 -19.37 -19.47 28.34
C GLU A 73 -19.27 -19.23 29.86
N ASP A 74 -19.02 -17.98 30.29
CA ASP A 74 -19.02 -17.60 31.71
C ASP A 74 -20.40 -17.80 32.38
N GLU A 75 -21.49 -17.59 31.64
CA GLU A 75 -22.87 -17.82 32.10
C GLU A 75 -23.25 -19.31 32.14
N GLY A 76 -22.41 -20.21 31.60
CA GLY A 76 -22.65 -21.66 31.61
C GLY A 76 -23.72 -22.12 30.61
N VAL A 77 -23.92 -21.38 29.53
CA VAL A 77 -24.87 -21.73 28.46
C VAL A 77 -24.36 -22.94 27.67
N ALA A 78 -25.26 -23.76 27.15
CA ALA A 78 -24.90 -24.93 26.33
C ALA A 78 -24.26 -24.51 25.00
N GLU A 79 -23.22 -25.21 24.53
CA GLU A 79 -22.45 -24.88 23.32
C GLU A 79 -23.35 -24.65 22.08
N GLU A 80 -24.39 -25.47 21.89
CA GLU A 80 -25.30 -25.34 20.74
C GLU A 80 -26.06 -24.01 20.73
N GLN A 81 -26.43 -23.48 21.90
CA GLN A 81 -27.08 -22.17 22.02
C GLN A 81 -26.09 -21.02 21.84
N ILE A 82 -24.82 -21.22 22.23
CA ILE A 82 -23.74 -20.26 22.00
C ILE A 82 -23.49 -20.11 20.51
N ASP A 83 -23.41 -21.21 19.77
CA ASP A 83 -23.20 -21.22 18.32
C ASP A 83 -24.38 -20.54 17.58
N GLU A 84 -25.62 -20.83 17.97
CA GLU A 84 -26.79 -20.18 17.36
C GLU A 84 -26.80 -18.65 17.57
N GLN A 85 -26.51 -18.20 18.80
CA GLN A 85 -26.49 -16.77 19.12
C GLN A 85 -25.33 -16.03 18.44
N THR A 86 -24.14 -16.65 18.38
CA THR A 86 -22.96 -16.08 17.73
C THR A 86 -23.13 -15.98 16.21
N ASP A 87 -23.72 -17.00 15.57
CA ASP A 87 -24.06 -16.96 14.13
C ASP A 87 -25.14 -15.93 13.80
N ALA A 88 -26.16 -15.81 14.67
CA ALA A 88 -27.17 -14.77 14.53
C ALA A 88 -26.54 -13.37 14.63
N LEU A 89 -25.60 -13.18 15.56
CA LEU A 89 -24.87 -11.93 15.71
C LEU A 89 -23.96 -11.65 14.50
N ARG A 90 -23.25 -12.67 13.97
CA ARG A 90 -22.42 -12.55 12.77
C ARG A 90 -23.22 -12.04 11.59
N LYS A 91 -24.34 -12.70 11.26
CA LYS A 91 -25.23 -12.29 10.15
C LYS A 91 -25.77 -10.87 10.33
N LYS A 92 -26.10 -10.48 11.57
CA LYS A 92 -26.59 -9.13 11.88
C LYS A 92 -25.51 -8.07 11.66
N LEU A 93 -24.28 -8.31 12.13
CA LEU A 93 -23.17 -7.35 12.03
C LEU A 93 -22.62 -7.24 10.61
N GLU A 94 -22.56 -8.33 9.85
CA GLU A 94 -22.21 -8.31 8.43
C GLU A 94 -23.19 -7.45 7.62
N LYS A 95 -24.50 -7.65 7.85
CA LYS A 95 -25.56 -6.87 7.19
C LYS A 95 -25.54 -5.39 7.57
N GLN A 96 -25.16 -5.06 8.81
CA GLN A 96 -25.09 -3.69 9.30
C GLN A 96 -23.83 -2.92 8.87
N GLY A 97 -22.89 -3.56 8.15
CA GLY A 97 -21.71 -2.84 7.66
C GLY A 97 -20.49 -2.89 8.58
N GLY A 98 -20.48 -3.75 9.60
CA GLY A 98 -19.52 -3.63 10.70
C GLY A 98 -20.00 -2.60 11.73
N GLY A 99 -20.16 -3.04 12.97
CA GLY A 99 -20.88 -2.29 13.98
C GLY A 99 -19.98 -1.43 14.85
N GLY A 100 -20.36 -0.16 15.03
CA GLY A 100 -19.89 0.69 16.13
C GLY A 100 -19.41 2.05 15.64
N PRO A 101 -19.75 3.16 16.34
CA PRO A 101 -19.21 4.47 16.00
C PRO A 101 -17.69 4.43 16.15
N LYS A 102 -16.96 4.70 15.06
CA LYS A 102 -15.48 4.87 15.04
C LYS A 102 -15.08 6.12 15.85
N LYS A 103 -15.22 6.07 17.17
CA LYS A 103 -14.95 7.20 18.06
C LYS A 103 -13.48 7.14 18.49
N GLY A 104 -12.68 8.05 17.94
CA GLY A 104 -11.26 8.22 18.33
C GLY A 104 -10.35 7.18 17.68
N LEU A 105 -10.16 7.29 16.37
CA LEU A 105 -9.18 6.49 15.64
C LEU A 105 -7.80 6.63 16.29
N LYS A 106 -7.14 5.49 16.52
CA LYS A 106 -5.82 5.45 17.13
C LYS A 106 -4.76 5.82 16.09
N MET A 107 -3.62 6.33 16.55
CA MET A 107 -2.52 6.78 15.66
C MET A 107 -2.02 5.68 14.69
N HIS A 108 -2.16 4.40 15.05
CA HIS A 108 -1.74 3.27 14.21
C HIS A 108 -2.76 2.89 13.13
N GLN A 109 -4.00 3.39 13.17
CA GLN A 109 -5.04 3.11 12.17
C GLN A 109 -4.90 4.05 10.96
N VAL A 110 -3.74 3.97 10.30
CA VAL A 110 -3.33 4.93 9.26
C VAL A 110 -4.30 4.97 8.09
N HIS A 111 -4.82 3.82 7.65
CA HIS A 111 -5.72 3.74 6.50
C HIS A 111 -7.11 4.28 6.82
N GLU A 112 -7.65 3.97 8.00
CA GLU A 112 -8.93 4.53 8.44
C GLU A 112 -8.84 6.04 8.69
N LEU A 113 -7.73 6.52 9.26
CA LEU A 113 -7.44 7.95 9.41
C LEU A 113 -7.34 8.64 8.04
N ALA A 114 -6.70 8.00 7.06
CA ALA A 114 -6.60 8.53 5.70
C ALA A 114 -7.99 8.59 5.03
N GLU A 115 -8.81 7.54 5.15
CA GLU A 115 -10.17 7.52 4.64
C GLU A 115 -11.05 8.61 5.29
N ALA A 116 -10.95 8.76 6.62
CA ALA A 116 -11.66 9.79 7.36
C ALA A 116 -11.22 11.20 6.94
N LYS A 117 -9.91 11.40 6.74
CA LYS A 117 -9.35 12.67 6.28
C LYS A 117 -9.81 13.03 4.87
N ILE A 118 -9.78 12.08 3.94
CA ILE A 118 -10.29 12.30 2.57
C ILE A 118 -11.77 12.71 2.61
N LYS A 119 -12.60 12.03 3.42
CA LYS A 119 -14.01 12.41 3.61
C LYS A 119 -14.18 13.80 4.22
N GLN A 120 -13.32 14.20 5.16
CA GLN A 120 -13.34 15.54 5.75
C GLN A 120 -12.93 16.60 4.72
N ASP A 121 -11.85 16.35 3.98
CA ASP A 121 -11.35 17.23 2.93
C ASP A 121 -12.40 17.41 1.82
N ASP A 122 -13.11 16.34 1.42
CA ASP A 122 -14.19 16.40 0.42
C ASP A 122 -15.40 17.22 0.91
N ARG A 123 -15.75 17.11 2.19
CA ARG A 123 -16.81 17.95 2.80
C ARG A 123 -16.38 19.40 2.85
N PHE A 124 -15.14 19.66 3.25
CA PHE A 124 -14.57 21.00 3.31
C PHE A 124 -14.48 21.64 1.92
N ARG A 125 -14.01 20.90 0.92
CA ARG A 125 -13.98 21.29 -0.49
C ARG A 125 -15.37 21.70 -0.98
N SER A 126 -16.37 20.89 -0.65
CA SER A 126 -17.77 21.16 -1.01
C SER A 126 -18.32 22.41 -0.31
N ALA A 127 -17.97 22.62 0.97
CA ALA A 127 -18.35 23.82 1.72
C ALA A 127 -17.71 25.10 1.18
N LEU A 128 -16.49 25.01 0.66
CA LEU A 128 -15.80 26.12 -0.01
C LEU A 128 -16.25 26.36 -1.46
N GLY A 129 -17.18 25.54 -1.99
CA GLY A 129 -17.66 25.67 -3.37
C GLY A 129 -16.63 25.27 -4.44
N ILE A 130 -15.58 24.52 -4.06
CA ILE A 130 -14.58 24.03 -5.01
C ILE A 130 -15.17 22.83 -5.76
N THR A 131 -15.11 22.88 -7.09
CA THR A 131 -15.66 21.82 -7.94
C THR A 131 -14.84 20.53 -7.83
N LYS A 132 -15.48 19.37 -8.04
CA LYS A 132 -14.79 18.06 -8.01
C LYS A 132 -13.70 17.92 -9.07
N ASN A 133 -13.82 18.67 -10.16
CA ASN A 133 -12.87 18.67 -11.28
C ASN A 133 -11.77 19.74 -11.11
N TYR A 134 -11.65 20.35 -9.92
CA TYR A 134 -10.62 21.35 -9.66
C TYR A 134 -9.24 20.69 -9.65
N GLU A 135 -8.42 21.04 -10.65
CA GLU A 135 -7.01 20.67 -10.69
C GLU A 135 -6.20 21.67 -9.86
N GLU A 136 -5.42 21.16 -8.91
CA GLU A 136 -4.45 21.97 -8.17
C GLU A 136 -3.46 22.62 -9.16
N GLY A 137 -3.16 23.90 -8.98
CA GLY A 137 -2.32 24.66 -9.91
C GLY A 137 -3.04 25.21 -11.15
N SER A 138 -4.30 24.81 -11.42
CA SER A 138 -5.07 25.34 -12.57
C SER A 138 -5.28 26.85 -12.52
N HIS A 139 -5.30 27.44 -11.32
CA HIS A 139 -5.35 28.89 -11.13
C HIS A 139 -4.10 29.62 -11.65
N TRP A 140 -2.96 28.93 -11.73
CA TRP A 140 -1.66 29.47 -12.14
C TRP A 140 -1.33 29.16 -13.60
N LYS A 141 -2.08 28.26 -14.26
CA LYS A 141 -2.00 28.02 -15.71
C LYS A 141 -2.45 29.30 -16.42
N ARG A 142 -1.47 30.04 -16.95
CA ARG A 142 -1.62 31.34 -17.61
C ARG A 142 -2.68 31.24 -18.72
N GLN A 143 -3.52 32.26 -18.87
CA GLN A 143 -4.69 32.27 -19.76
C GLN A 143 -4.41 31.98 -21.26
N GLU A 144 -3.14 31.89 -21.68
CA GLU A 144 -2.74 31.68 -23.07
C GLU A 144 -3.04 30.26 -23.61
N GLU A 145 -3.28 29.27 -22.76
CA GLU A 145 -3.63 27.90 -23.17
C GLU A 145 -5.15 27.64 -23.32
N LYS A 146 -6.00 28.62 -22.97
CA LYS A 146 -7.45 28.52 -23.17
C LYS A 146 -7.84 29.26 -24.46
N LYS A 147 -7.51 28.67 -25.62
CA LYS A 147 -8.03 29.10 -26.92
C LYS A 147 -8.60 27.92 -27.69
#